data_AF-A0AAJ6T533-F1
#
_entry.id   AF-A0AAJ6T533-F1
#
_cell.length_a   1.000
_cell.length_b   1.000
_cell.length_c   1.000
_cell.angle_alpha   90.00
_cell.angle_beta   90.00
_cell.angle_gamma   90.00
#
_symmetry.space_group_name_H-M   'P 1'
#
loop_
_entity.id
_entity.type
_entity.pdbx_description
1 polymer ?
#
loop_
_entity_poly.entity_id
_entity_poly.type
_entity_poly.pdbx_seq_one_letter_code
_entity_poly.pdbx_strand_id
1 'polypeptide(L)'
;MKLGINCRTGQSWYLTSCLSNMVPASGAFTFEWEPNGQQLVIKRRGELFWTSGSLRRNDSFENLVWMSGLVYSFLNVSKADEDYFMFTADKDKFSTQEDEMRFSRWILSSNGGIIEEYSEGLFGGLTCNGNSLGRGCLRWNAGPACKRSNSDKYEPLSGYFDYKFLITVDDNASLSISDCMD
;
A
#
# COMPACT_ATOMS: atom_id res chain seq x y z
N MET A 1 -16.51 -1.69 2.59
CA MET A 1 -15.80 -0.89 3.61
C MET A 1 -15.58 0.52 3.08
N LYS A 2 -15.57 1.56 3.92
CA LYS A 2 -15.27 2.95 3.53
C LYS A 2 -13.82 3.30 3.89
N LEU A 3 -13.12 4.02 3.02
CA LEU A 3 -11.85 4.69 3.30
C LEU A 3 -12.05 6.19 3.09
N GLY A 4 -11.77 7.03 4.09
CA GLY A 4 -12.08 8.45 4.00
C GLY A 4 -12.31 9.10 5.35
N ILE A 5 -13.17 10.11 5.40
CA ILE A 5 -13.46 10.89 6.61
C ILE A 5 -14.95 11.13 6.77
N ASN A 6 -15.43 11.03 8.01
CA ASN A 6 -16.71 11.58 8.42
C ASN A 6 -16.49 13.01 8.93
N CYS A 7 -16.93 14.01 8.18
CA CYS A 7 -16.75 15.41 8.53
C CYS A 7 -17.59 15.85 9.74
N ARG A 8 -18.69 15.13 10.05
CA ARG A 8 -19.52 15.43 11.23
C ARG A 8 -18.83 15.03 12.52
N THR A 9 -18.17 13.87 12.55
CA THR A 9 -17.50 13.33 13.75
C THR A 9 -16.00 13.62 13.78
N GLY A 10 -15.41 14.01 12.65
CA GLY A 10 -13.97 14.15 12.47
C GLY A 10 -13.23 12.81 12.40
N GLN A 11 -13.94 11.68 12.30
CA GLN A 11 -13.33 10.35 12.29
C GLN A 11 -12.85 9.98 10.89
N SER A 12 -11.58 9.60 10.78
CA SER A 12 -11.00 9.04 9.55
C SER A 12 -11.01 7.51 9.56
N TRP A 13 -11.24 6.92 8.39
CA TRP A 13 -11.15 5.50 8.11
C TRP A 13 -10.02 5.24 7.12
N TYR A 14 -9.05 4.46 7.56
CA TYR A 14 -7.90 4.05 6.77
C TYR A 14 -7.46 2.66 7.21
N LEU A 15 -6.64 1.99 6.39
CA LEU A 15 -5.97 0.76 6.81
C LEU A 15 -4.61 1.10 7.39
N THR A 16 -4.17 0.31 8.36
CA THR A 16 -2.80 0.31 8.86
C THR A 16 -2.22 -1.08 8.68
N SER A 17 -0.98 -1.16 8.21
CA SER A 17 -0.32 -2.44 8.02
C SER A 17 -0.07 -3.12 9.35
N CYS A 18 0.11 -4.43 9.34
CA CYS A 18 0.78 -5.10 10.46
C CYS A 18 2.27 -4.68 10.49
N LEU A 19 2.91 -4.83 11.64
CA LEU A 19 4.34 -4.58 11.83
C LEU A 19 5.17 -5.57 11.01
N SER A 20 4.75 -6.82 10.98
CA SER A 20 5.31 -7.86 10.11
C SER A 20 4.25 -8.92 9.79
N ASN A 21 4.58 -9.86 8.92
CA ASN A 21 3.71 -11.01 8.62
C ASN A 21 3.39 -11.89 9.84
N MET A 22 4.20 -11.80 10.91
CA MET A 22 4.05 -12.60 12.13
C MET A 22 3.54 -11.77 13.32
N VAL A 23 3.62 -10.44 13.25
CA VAL A 23 3.30 -9.55 14.37
C VAL A 23 2.18 -8.58 13.96
N PRO A 24 0.95 -8.77 14.48
CA PRO A 24 -0.23 -7.99 14.08
C PRO A 24 -0.30 -6.58 14.71
N ALA A 25 0.75 -6.17 15.44
CA ALA A 25 0.85 -4.81 15.95
C ALA A 25 0.86 -3.80 14.78
N SER A 26 0.53 -2.54 15.07
CA SER A 26 0.53 -1.48 14.06
C SER A 26 1.92 -1.33 13.41
N GLY A 27 1.97 -1.40 12.09
CA GLY A 27 3.18 -1.17 11.31
C GLY A 27 3.34 0.27 10.85
N ALA A 28 4.31 0.49 9.97
CA ALA A 28 4.70 1.83 9.51
C ALA A 28 3.82 2.40 8.38
N PHE A 29 2.98 1.57 7.74
CA PHE A 29 2.25 1.99 6.55
C PHE A 29 0.77 2.21 6.82
N THR A 30 0.21 3.25 6.19
CA THR A 30 -1.23 3.49 6.13
C THR A 30 -1.71 3.54 4.67
N PHE A 31 -2.96 3.14 4.45
CA PHE A 31 -3.63 3.24 3.15
C PHE A 31 -4.90 4.06 3.31
N GLU A 32 -4.95 5.17 2.59
CA GLU A 32 -5.89 6.27 2.83
C GLU A 32 -6.52 6.75 1.52
N TRP A 33 -7.72 7.31 1.64
CA TRP A 33 -8.33 8.12 0.59
C TRP A 33 -7.90 9.57 0.76
N GLU A 34 -7.34 10.17 -0.29
CA GLU A 34 -7.01 11.60 -0.35
C GLU A 34 -8.13 12.32 -1.15
N PRO A 35 -8.95 13.16 -0.49
CA PRO A 35 -10.11 13.78 -1.11
C PRO A 35 -9.79 14.80 -2.22
N ASN A 36 -8.74 15.62 -2.06
CA ASN A 36 -8.49 16.76 -2.95
C ASN A 36 -8.06 16.33 -4.36
N GLY A 37 -7.20 15.32 -4.43
CA GLY A 37 -6.73 14.67 -5.64
C GLY A 37 -7.57 13.47 -6.06
N GLN A 38 -8.60 13.11 -5.28
CA GLN A 38 -9.49 11.97 -5.51
C GLN A 38 -8.69 10.70 -5.83
N GLN A 39 -7.75 10.37 -4.95
CA GLN A 39 -6.76 9.32 -5.16
C GLN A 39 -6.58 8.48 -3.90
N LEU A 40 -6.14 7.25 -4.08
CA LEU A 40 -5.71 6.37 -3.02
C LEU A 40 -4.21 6.55 -2.80
N VAL A 41 -3.80 6.62 -1.54
CA VAL A 41 -2.40 6.84 -1.19
C VAL A 41 -1.95 5.83 -0.15
N ILE A 42 -0.69 5.41 -0.27
CA ILE A 42 0.01 4.72 0.80
C ILE A 42 0.98 5.73 1.39
N LYS A 43 0.97 5.86 2.72
CA LYS A 43 1.96 6.64 3.45
C LYS A 43 2.82 5.72 4.29
N ARG A 44 4.10 6.04 4.41
CA ARG A 44 5.04 5.42 5.36
C ARG A 44 5.35 6.44 6.43
N ARG A 45 4.98 6.17 7.69
CA ARG A 45 5.15 7.10 8.84
C ARG A 45 4.65 8.52 8.57
N GLY A 46 3.57 8.65 7.80
CA GLY A 46 2.98 9.94 7.43
C GLY A 46 3.52 10.54 6.12
N GLU A 47 4.66 10.08 5.61
CA GLU A 47 5.23 10.52 4.34
C GLU A 47 4.64 9.76 3.15
N LEU A 48 4.39 10.45 2.04
CA LEU A 48 3.75 9.86 0.87
C LEU A 48 4.69 8.84 0.19
N PHE A 49 4.24 7.59 0.10
CA PHE A 49 5.04 6.46 -0.37
C PHE A 49 4.62 5.98 -1.78
N TRP A 50 3.31 5.94 -2.02
CA TRP A 50 2.72 5.55 -3.29
C TRP A 50 1.38 6.26 -3.51
N THR A 51 1.01 6.49 -4.77
CA THR A 51 -0.30 7.02 -5.17
C THR A 51 -0.91 6.24 -6.33
N SER A 52 -2.23 6.03 -6.29
CA SER A 52 -2.99 5.52 -7.44
C SER A 52 -3.05 6.51 -8.60
N GLY A 53 -2.72 7.79 -8.37
CA GLY A 53 -3.15 8.90 -9.22
C GLY A 53 -4.65 9.15 -9.09
N SER A 54 -5.14 10.24 -9.71
CA SER A 54 -6.55 10.63 -9.63
C SER A 54 -7.48 9.61 -10.30
N LEU A 55 -8.66 9.42 -9.72
CA LEU A 55 -9.74 8.64 -10.32
C LEU A 55 -10.19 9.30 -11.64
N ARG A 56 -10.13 8.52 -12.72
CA ARG A 56 -10.53 8.96 -14.07
C ARG A 56 -12.02 8.71 -14.27
N ARG A 57 -12.63 9.39 -15.25
CA ARG A 57 -14.07 9.28 -15.58
C ARG A 57 -14.53 7.89 -16.03
N ASN A 58 -13.59 7.02 -16.39
CA ASN A 58 -13.86 5.64 -16.80
C ASN A 58 -13.73 4.65 -15.62
N ASP A 59 -13.88 5.13 -14.38
CA ASP A 59 -13.72 4.36 -13.14
C ASP A 59 -12.41 3.58 -13.09
N SER A 60 -11.31 4.25 -13.46
CA SER A 60 -9.96 3.69 -13.36
C SER A 60 -9.00 4.68 -12.72
N PHE A 61 -8.02 4.17 -11.99
CA PHE A 61 -6.90 4.99 -11.54
C PHE A 61 -5.70 4.80 -12.47
N GLU A 62 -4.82 5.79 -12.51
CA GLU A 62 -3.67 5.79 -13.40
C GLU A 62 -2.64 4.71 -13.08
N ASN A 63 -2.35 4.52 -11.80
CA ASN A 63 -1.31 3.62 -11.31
C ASN A 63 -1.85 2.31 -10.74
N LEU A 64 -3.15 2.06 -10.92
CA LEU A 64 -3.85 0.92 -10.36
C LEU A 64 -4.37 0.06 -11.52
N VAL A 65 -3.50 -0.85 -11.97
CA VAL A 65 -3.80 -1.77 -13.07
C VAL A 65 -3.91 -3.18 -12.50
N TRP A 66 -5.09 -3.77 -12.62
CA TRP A 66 -5.34 -5.14 -12.21
C TRP A 66 -5.08 -6.11 -13.35
N MET A 67 -4.37 -7.20 -13.06
CA MET A 67 -4.41 -8.42 -13.86
C MET A 67 -5.26 -9.45 -13.12
N SER A 68 -6.54 -9.12 -12.90
CA SER A 68 -7.49 -9.98 -12.18
C SER A 68 -8.64 -10.40 -13.09
N GLY A 69 -9.20 -11.59 -12.86
CA GLY A 69 -10.49 -12.00 -13.44
C GLY A 69 -11.71 -11.32 -12.80
N LEU A 70 -11.50 -10.20 -12.10
CA LEU A 70 -12.49 -9.41 -11.40
C LEU A 70 -12.65 -8.04 -12.06
N VAL A 71 -13.89 -7.56 -12.07
CA VAL A 71 -14.27 -6.21 -12.48
C VAL A 71 -14.54 -5.38 -11.24
N TYR A 72 -13.74 -4.34 -11.02
CA TYR A 72 -13.94 -3.39 -9.93
C TYR A 72 -14.88 -2.28 -10.34
N SER A 73 -15.79 -1.91 -9.45
CA SER A 73 -16.57 -0.67 -9.53
C SER A 73 -16.21 0.20 -8.36
N PHE A 74 -15.71 1.40 -8.65
CA PHE A 74 -15.31 2.37 -7.64
C PHE A 74 -16.45 3.33 -7.36
N LEU A 75 -16.68 3.62 -6.08
CA LEU A 75 -17.61 4.64 -5.63
C LEU A 75 -16.84 5.61 -4.76
N ASN A 76 -16.77 6.87 -5.20
CA ASN A 76 -16.37 7.98 -4.35
C ASN A 76 -17.61 8.82 -4.00
N VAL A 77 -17.73 9.18 -2.72
CA VAL A 77 -18.74 10.10 -2.23
C VAL A 77 -18.01 11.29 -1.67
N SER A 78 -18.30 12.48 -2.18
CA SER A 78 -17.81 13.74 -1.64
C SER A 78 -19.00 14.64 -1.34
N LYS A 79 -19.34 14.75 -0.06
CA LYS A 79 -20.47 15.54 0.46
C LYS A 79 -19.99 16.35 1.67
N ALA A 80 -20.79 17.33 2.10
CA ALA A 80 -20.46 18.15 3.27
C ALA A 80 -20.23 17.31 4.55
N ASP A 81 -20.91 16.17 4.67
CA ASP A 81 -20.89 15.34 5.87
C ASP A 81 -19.86 14.21 5.85
N GLU A 82 -19.49 13.72 4.67
CA GLU A 82 -18.57 12.60 4.49
C GLU A 82 -17.85 12.70 3.15
N ASP A 83 -16.57 12.34 3.16
CA ASP A 83 -15.77 12.15 1.95
C ASP A 83 -15.07 10.79 2.01
N TYR A 84 -15.46 9.85 1.15
CA TYR A 84 -14.92 8.50 1.20
C TYR A 84 -14.92 7.79 -0.16
N PHE A 85 -14.03 6.81 -0.22
CA PHE A 85 -13.92 5.81 -1.26
C PHE A 85 -14.41 4.46 -0.76
N MET A 86 -15.05 3.71 -1.65
CA MET A 86 -15.28 2.29 -1.51
C MET A 86 -15.29 1.63 -2.88
N PHE A 87 -15.16 0.31 -2.90
CA PHE A 87 -15.28 -0.47 -4.12
C PHE A 87 -16.17 -1.68 -3.91
N THR A 88 -16.72 -2.16 -5.02
CA THR A 88 -17.27 -3.50 -5.17
C THR A 88 -16.46 -4.24 -6.22
N ALA A 89 -16.38 -5.56 -6.12
CA ALA A 89 -15.70 -6.40 -7.08
C ALA A 89 -16.65 -7.52 -7.47
N ASP A 90 -16.83 -7.71 -8.77
CA ASP A 90 -17.65 -8.77 -9.35
C ASP A 90 -16.79 -9.62 -10.29
N LYS A 91 -17.23 -10.86 -10.54
CA LYS A 91 -16.56 -11.74 -11.48
C LYS A 91 -16.69 -11.20 -12.91
N ASP A 92 -15.61 -11.24 -13.68
CA ASP A 92 -15.68 -10.98 -15.11
C ASP A 92 -16.60 -12.01 -15.78
N LYS A 93 -17.57 -11.53 -16.57
CA LYS A 93 -18.55 -12.36 -17.29
C LYS A 93 -17.89 -13.30 -18.30
N PHE A 94 -16.66 -13.03 -18.70
CA PHE A 94 -15.88 -13.87 -19.61
C PHE A 94 -14.99 -14.89 -18.88
N SER A 95 -14.95 -14.89 -17.54
CA SER A 95 -14.16 -15.84 -16.75
C SER A 95 -14.88 -17.20 -16.63
N THR A 96 -14.25 -18.23 -17.18
CA THR A 96 -14.76 -19.61 -17.25
C THR A 96 -14.48 -20.46 -16.00
N GLN A 97 -13.85 -19.90 -14.96
CA GLN A 97 -13.62 -20.65 -13.71
C GLN A 97 -14.93 -20.80 -12.94
N GLU A 98 -15.55 -21.98 -13.00
CA GLU A 98 -16.85 -22.26 -12.39
C GLU A 98 -16.83 -22.30 -10.86
N ASP A 99 -15.65 -22.38 -10.24
CA ASP A 99 -15.52 -22.51 -8.79
C ASP A 99 -14.80 -21.30 -8.14
N GLU A 100 -15.50 -20.75 -7.15
CA GLU A 100 -15.04 -20.00 -5.98
C GLU A 100 -14.86 -18.46 -6.02
N MET A 101 -15.64 -17.84 -5.12
CA MET A 101 -15.57 -16.52 -4.47
C MET A 101 -15.85 -15.23 -5.30
N ARG A 102 -16.88 -14.48 -4.85
CA ARG A 102 -17.37 -13.19 -5.41
C ARG A 102 -16.82 -11.95 -4.71
N PHE A 103 -15.79 -12.07 -3.87
CA PHE A 103 -15.32 -10.94 -3.09
C PHE A 103 -13.82 -10.77 -3.18
N SER A 104 -13.41 -9.54 -3.51
CA SER A 104 -12.03 -9.09 -3.42
C SER A 104 -11.76 -8.52 -2.03
N ARG A 105 -10.56 -8.78 -1.54
CA ARG A 105 -10.03 -8.18 -0.31
C ARG A 105 -8.68 -7.55 -0.61
N TRP A 106 -8.55 -6.27 -0.25
CA TRP A 106 -7.27 -5.57 -0.31
C TRP A 106 -6.62 -5.58 1.06
N ILE A 107 -5.40 -6.08 1.12
CA ILE A 107 -4.62 -6.23 2.34
C ILE A 107 -3.39 -5.33 2.25
N LEU A 108 -3.25 -4.39 3.17
CA LEU A 108 -2.03 -3.60 3.30
C LEU A 108 -0.96 -4.43 4.02
N SER A 109 0.03 -4.89 3.25
CA SER A 109 1.16 -5.67 3.74
C SER A 109 2.15 -4.81 4.53
N SER A 110 2.91 -5.44 5.41
CA SER A 110 3.94 -4.78 6.24
C SER A 110 5.08 -4.16 5.44
N ASN A 111 5.20 -4.48 4.15
CA ASN A 111 6.17 -3.86 3.23
C ASN A 111 5.63 -2.62 2.51
N GLY A 112 4.39 -2.20 2.79
CA GLY A 112 3.75 -1.05 2.17
C GLY A 112 3.12 -1.34 0.80
N GLY A 113 2.90 -2.60 0.47
CA GLY A 113 2.18 -3.02 -0.73
C GLY A 113 0.74 -3.40 -0.44
N ILE A 114 -0.16 -3.15 -1.38
CA ILE A 114 -1.51 -3.72 -1.36
C ILE A 114 -1.45 -5.06 -2.07
N ILE A 115 -1.85 -6.10 -1.34
CA ILE A 115 -2.06 -7.44 -1.86
C ILE A 115 -3.55 -7.60 -2.08
N GLU A 116 -3.91 -8.02 -3.27
CA GLU A 116 -5.25 -8.48 -3.58
C GLU A 116 -5.26 -10.00 -3.48
N GLU A 117 -6.16 -10.55 -2.69
CA GLU A 117 -6.12 -11.96 -2.28
C GLU A 117 -6.22 -12.97 -3.45
N TYR A 118 -6.77 -12.56 -4.59
CA TYR A 118 -7.12 -13.43 -5.71
C TYR A 118 -6.36 -13.17 -7.00
N SER A 119 -5.47 -12.19 -7.01
CA SER A 119 -4.73 -11.77 -8.19
C SER A 119 -3.31 -11.43 -7.82
N GLU A 120 -2.44 -11.45 -8.82
CA GLU A 120 -1.05 -11.02 -8.68
C GLU A 120 -0.92 -9.48 -8.65
N GLY A 121 -2.04 -8.77 -8.48
CA GLY A 121 -2.09 -7.31 -8.43
C GLY A 121 -1.36 -6.79 -7.19
N LEU A 122 -0.13 -6.34 -7.39
CA LEU A 122 0.70 -5.68 -6.39
C LEU A 122 1.00 -4.25 -6.84
N PHE A 123 0.59 -3.27 -6.03
CA PHE A 123 1.05 -1.89 -6.13
C PHE A 123 1.57 -1.41 -4.76
N GLY A 124 2.49 -0.44 -4.81
CA GLY A 124 3.29 -0.11 -3.65
C GLY A 124 4.35 -1.19 -3.34
N GLY A 125 4.62 -1.38 -2.06
CA GLY A 125 5.49 -2.42 -1.56
C GLY A 125 6.95 -2.25 -1.99
N LEU A 126 7.62 -3.37 -2.22
CA LEU A 126 9.04 -3.41 -2.59
C LEU A 126 9.35 -2.76 -3.95
N THR A 127 8.34 -2.55 -4.80
CA THR A 127 8.53 -1.83 -6.07
C THR A 127 8.87 -0.35 -5.83
N CYS A 128 8.40 0.21 -4.72
CA CYS A 128 8.70 1.56 -4.27
C CYS A 128 9.93 1.57 -3.35
N ASN A 129 11.10 1.39 -3.96
CA ASN A 129 12.40 1.29 -3.28
C ASN A 129 13.09 2.65 -2.98
N GLY A 130 12.32 3.74 -3.04
CA GLY A 130 12.79 5.09 -2.75
C GLY A 130 13.45 5.85 -3.89
N ASN A 131 13.74 5.20 -5.03
CA ASN A 131 14.20 5.88 -6.25
C ASN A 131 13.33 5.52 -7.49
N SER A 132 12.45 4.51 -7.38
CA SER A 132 11.46 4.18 -8.40
C SER A 132 10.36 5.25 -8.50
N LEU A 133 10.08 5.73 -9.71
CA LEU A 133 8.96 6.63 -10.03
C LEU A 133 7.85 5.95 -10.85
N GLY A 134 8.01 4.67 -11.18
CA GLY A 134 7.04 3.92 -11.97
C GLY A 134 5.84 3.46 -11.13
N ARG A 135 4.67 3.30 -11.79
CA ARG A 135 3.44 2.73 -11.21
C ARG A 135 3.01 3.39 -9.89
N GLY A 136 3.18 4.71 -9.78
CA GLY A 136 2.70 5.49 -8.63
C GLY A 136 3.67 5.60 -7.45
N CYS A 137 4.84 4.97 -7.50
CA CYS A 137 5.86 5.12 -6.46
C CYS A 137 6.41 6.53 -6.40
N LEU A 138 6.71 7.00 -5.19
CA LEU A 138 7.31 8.31 -4.96
C LEU A 138 8.75 8.18 -4.49
N ARG A 139 9.56 9.15 -4.88
CA ARG A 139 10.94 9.28 -4.41
C ARG A 139 10.93 9.72 -2.96
N TRP A 140 11.75 9.10 -2.12
CA TRP A 140 11.84 9.48 -0.72
C TRP A 140 12.68 10.75 -0.58
N ASN A 141 12.11 11.78 0.05
CA ASN A 141 12.80 13.06 0.28
C ASN A 141 13.96 12.92 1.27
N ALA A 142 13.75 12.12 2.33
CA ALA A 142 14.79 11.64 3.24
C ALA A 142 14.81 10.12 3.15
N GLY A 143 15.90 9.55 2.63
CA GLY A 143 16.17 8.12 2.72
C GLY A 143 16.98 7.80 3.98
N PRO A 144 17.27 6.52 4.24
CA PRO A 144 17.98 6.13 5.43
C PRO A 144 19.34 6.81 5.50
N ALA A 145 19.74 7.22 6.70
CA ALA A 145 20.99 7.96 6.92
C ALA A 145 22.22 7.21 6.40
N CYS A 146 22.11 5.88 6.26
CA CYS A 146 23.15 5.02 5.70
C CYS A 146 23.19 4.96 4.16
N LYS A 147 22.34 5.71 3.44
CA LYS A 147 22.44 5.84 1.98
C LYS A 147 23.77 6.49 1.61
N ARG A 148 24.51 5.87 0.69
CA ARG A 148 25.72 6.46 0.11
C ARG A 148 25.37 7.54 -0.92
N SER A 149 24.26 7.35 -1.62
CA SER A 149 23.78 8.27 -2.66
C SER A 149 22.26 8.32 -2.70
N ASN A 150 21.72 9.47 -3.14
CA ASN A 150 20.29 9.65 -3.40
C ASN A 150 19.75 8.79 -4.56
N SER A 151 20.64 8.12 -5.30
CA SER A 151 20.30 7.14 -6.33
C SER A 151 20.11 5.71 -5.78
N ASP A 152 20.56 5.45 -4.56
CA ASP A 152 20.53 4.11 -3.97
C ASP A 152 19.09 3.65 -3.77
N LYS A 153 18.87 2.36 -3.97
CA LYS A 153 17.57 1.71 -3.86
C LYS A 153 17.56 0.80 -2.64
N TYR A 154 16.42 0.76 -1.96
CA TYR A 154 16.16 -0.26 -0.97
C TYR A 154 15.92 -1.60 -1.67
N GLU A 155 16.68 -2.63 -1.29
CA GLU A 155 16.51 -3.98 -1.81
C GLU A 155 16.58 -4.97 -0.64
N PRO A 156 15.50 -5.71 -0.36
CA PRO A 156 15.55 -6.77 0.64
C PRO A 156 16.35 -7.94 0.07
N LEU A 157 17.46 -8.26 0.71
CA LEU A 157 18.28 -9.41 0.38
C LEU A 157 18.08 -10.50 1.43
N SER A 158 18.15 -11.76 0.99
CA SER A 158 18.20 -12.91 1.88
C SER A 158 19.57 -13.58 1.72
N GLY A 159 20.14 -14.05 2.83
CA GLY A 159 21.46 -14.64 2.84
C GLY A 159 21.82 -15.24 4.19
N TYR A 160 22.97 -15.88 4.24
CA TYR A 160 23.55 -16.40 5.47
C TYR A 160 24.56 -15.38 6.01
N PHE A 161 24.40 -14.98 7.26
CA PHE A 161 25.40 -14.16 7.94
C PHE A 161 26.52 -15.08 8.46
N ASP A 162 27.74 -14.93 7.94
CA ASP A 162 28.91 -15.61 8.48
C ASP A 162 29.23 -15.01 9.86
N TYR A 163 29.15 -15.83 10.91
CA TYR A 163 29.38 -15.45 12.31
C TYR A 163 30.81 -14.94 12.61
N LYS A 164 31.68 -14.83 11.60
CA LYS A 164 33.00 -14.22 11.70
C LYS A 164 32.98 -12.70 11.85
N PHE A 165 31.83 -12.05 11.68
CA PHE A 165 31.66 -10.62 11.89
C PHE A 165 30.92 -10.33 13.20
N LEU A 166 31.20 -9.18 13.82
CA LEU A 166 30.44 -8.68 14.96
C LEU A 166 29.00 -8.39 14.52
N ILE A 167 28.05 -9.21 14.98
CA ILE A 167 26.62 -8.99 14.79
C ILE A 167 26.15 -8.09 15.92
N THR A 168 25.55 -6.95 15.58
CA THR A 168 24.79 -6.15 16.54
C THR A 168 23.34 -6.58 16.44
N VAL A 169 22.78 -7.08 17.54
CA VAL A 169 21.37 -7.45 17.63
C VAL A 169 20.65 -6.34 18.37
N ASP A 170 19.53 -5.88 17.80
CA ASP A 170 18.60 -4.98 18.48
C ASP A 170 17.33 -5.76 18.81
N ASP A 171 17.05 -5.92 20.10
CA ASP A 171 15.93 -6.70 20.62
C ASP A 171 14.62 -5.88 20.71
N ASN A 172 14.61 -4.65 20.17
CA ASN A 172 13.41 -3.83 20.16
C ASN A 172 12.34 -4.45 19.24
N ALA A 173 11.33 -5.06 19.86
CA ALA A 173 10.22 -5.72 19.18
C ALA A 173 9.32 -4.77 18.36
N SER A 174 9.54 -3.46 18.44
CA SER A 174 8.86 -2.46 17.59
C SER A 174 9.59 -2.23 16.27
N LEU A 175 10.77 -2.82 16.08
CA LEU A 175 11.52 -2.76 14.83
C LEU A 175 10.99 -3.78 13.82
N SER A 176 11.08 -3.39 12.56
CA SER A 176 10.59 -4.11 11.40
C SER A 176 11.46 -3.81 10.19
N ILE A 177 11.22 -4.54 9.11
CA ILE A 177 11.96 -4.33 7.86
C ILE A 177 11.73 -2.93 7.25
N SER A 178 10.63 -2.25 7.58
CA SER A 178 10.38 -0.89 7.10
C SER A 178 11.29 0.15 7.76
N ASP A 179 11.84 -0.14 8.93
CA ASP A 179 12.78 0.76 9.63
C ASP A 179 14.11 0.88 8.90
N CYS A 180 14.49 -0.14 8.12
CA CYS A 180 15.65 -0.06 7.24
C CYS A 180 15.47 0.94 6.09
N MET A 181 14.24 1.45 5.90
CA MET A 181 13.93 2.42 4.87
C MET A 181 13.98 3.88 5.36
N ASP A 182 14.18 4.12 6.67
CA ASP A 182 14.15 5.43 7.33
C ASP A 182 15.53 5.96 7.73
#